data_AF-A0A382GE85-F1
#
_entry.id   AF-A0A382GE85-F1
#
_cell.length_a   1.000
_cell.length_b   1.000
_cell.length_c   1.000
_cell.angle_alpha   90.00
_cell.angle_beta   90.00
_cell.angle_gamma   90.00
#
_symmetry.space_group_name_H-M   'P 1'
#
loop_
_entity.id
_entity.type
_entity.pdbx_description
1 polymer ?
#
loop_
_entity_poly.entity_id
_entity_poly.type
_entity_poly.pdbx_seq_one_letter_code
_entity_poly.pdbx_strand_id
1 'polypeptide(L)'
;MKPLAMRLSQSELDKYHEQGYVVPDARLEDKDISLVKKAVTRVISTNPETRPERLVSVHINRRNDEGIRGDSAFFNLANQSLILDCVEQILGS
;
A
#
# COMPACT_ATOMS: atom_id res chain seq x y z
N MET A 1 2.73 23.51 6.10
CA MET A 1 1.31 23.07 6.17
C MET A 1 1.31 21.57 6.40
N LYS A 2 0.62 21.07 7.44
CA LYS A 2 0.28 19.65 7.51
C LYS A 2 -0.76 19.38 6.42
N PRO A 3 -0.66 18.28 5.64
CA PRO A 3 -1.73 17.92 4.71
C PRO A 3 -3.05 17.76 5.49
N LEU A 4 -4.17 18.10 4.85
CA LEU A 4 -5.50 17.85 5.41
C LEU A 4 -5.61 16.36 5.68
N ALA A 5 -5.85 15.98 6.94
CA ALA A 5 -6.06 14.59 7.32
C ALA A 5 -7.27 14.05 6.57
N MET A 6 -7.09 12.93 5.88
CA MET A 6 -8.15 12.35 5.07
C MET A 6 -9.07 11.50 5.97
N ARG A 7 -10.38 11.78 5.90
CA ARG A 7 -11.37 11.15 6.77
C ARG A 7 -12.38 10.33 5.99
N LEU A 8 -12.63 9.11 6.47
CA LEU A 8 -13.75 8.32 6.00
C LEU A 8 -15.05 9.03 6.42
N SER A 9 -16.03 9.05 5.54
CA SER A 9 -17.37 9.51 5.86
C SER A 9 -18.02 8.57 6.87
N GLN A 10 -19.03 9.07 7.60
CA GLN A 10 -19.79 8.24 8.53
C GLN A 10 -20.42 7.02 7.81
N SER A 11 -20.94 7.22 6.61
CA SER A 11 -21.49 6.13 5.78
C SER A 11 -20.45 5.07 5.40
N GLU A 12 -19.20 5.45 5.18
CA GLU A 12 -18.10 4.50 4.92
C GLU A 12 -17.73 3.71 6.17
N LEU A 13 -17.71 4.36 7.34
CA LEU A 13 -17.47 3.69 8.62
C LEU A 13 -18.61 2.74 8.98
N ASP A 14 -19.86 3.16 8.83
CA ASP A 14 -21.04 2.32 9.07
C ASP A 14 -21.01 1.10 8.16
N LYS A 15 -20.69 1.28 6.87
CA LYS A 15 -20.51 0.18 5.93
C LYS A 15 -19.41 -0.79 6.35
N TYR A 16 -18.27 -0.29 6.83
CA TYR A 16 -17.21 -1.14 7.35
C TYR A 16 -17.70 -1.98 8.55
N HIS A 17 -18.40 -1.36 9.51
CA HIS A 17 -18.92 -2.06 10.68
C HIS A 17 -20.00 -3.09 10.33
N GLU A 18 -20.86 -2.80 9.36
CA GLU A 18 -21.94 -3.69 8.93
C GLU A 18 -21.45 -4.85 8.05
N GLN A 19 -20.48 -4.59 7.16
CA GLN A 19 -20.10 -5.51 6.09
C GLN A 19 -18.70 -6.12 6.25
N GLY A 20 -17.90 -5.62 7.19
CA GLY A 20 -16.51 -6.03 7.40
C GLY A 20 -15.53 -5.50 6.36
N TYR A 21 -15.95 -4.62 5.44
CA TYR A 21 -15.07 -3.95 4.48
C TYR A 21 -15.68 -2.63 3.98
N VAL A 22 -14.81 -1.73 3.53
CA VAL A 22 -15.22 -0.52 2.80
C VAL A 22 -14.25 -0.27 1.65
N VAL A 23 -14.79 0.22 0.53
CA VAL A 23 -13.99 0.79 -0.55
C VAL A 23 -14.13 2.31 -0.43
N PRO A 24 -13.09 3.00 0.06
CA PRO A 24 -13.20 4.42 0.34
C PRO A 24 -13.23 5.26 -0.95
N ASP A 25 -13.84 6.44 -0.88
CA ASP A 25 -13.78 7.45 -1.95
C ASP A 25 -12.41 8.14 -2.04
N ALA A 26 -11.57 7.96 -1.02
CA ALA A 26 -10.15 8.29 -1.04
C ALA A 26 -9.48 7.79 -2.34
N ARG A 27 -8.69 8.67 -2.98
CA ARG A 27 -7.91 8.32 -4.19
C ARG A 27 -6.44 8.65 -3.96
N LEU A 28 -5.60 7.68 -4.27
CA LEU A 28 -4.16 7.90 -4.43
C LEU A 28 -3.93 8.78 -5.66
N GLU A 29 -2.88 9.60 -5.61
CA GLU A 29 -2.49 10.37 -6.79
C GLU A 29 -1.92 9.45 -7.88
N ASP A 30 -2.14 9.79 -9.16
CA ASP A 30 -1.63 9.02 -10.30
C ASP A 30 -0.11 8.81 -10.26
N LYS A 31 0.62 9.78 -9.69
CA LYS A 31 2.07 9.69 -9.51
C LYS A 31 2.45 8.51 -8.61
N ASP A 32 1.69 8.26 -7.55
CA ASP A 32 1.98 7.21 -6.57
C ASP A 32 1.68 5.83 -7.15
N ILE A 33 0.55 5.72 -7.86
CA ILE A 33 0.21 4.52 -8.64
C ILE A 33 1.27 4.23 -9.70
N SER A 34 1.78 5.25 -10.39
CA SER A 34 2.85 5.11 -11.38
C SER A 34 4.15 4.59 -10.76
N LEU A 35 4.52 5.07 -9.56
CA LEU A 35 5.69 4.61 -8.83
C LEU A 35 5.60 3.12 -8.48
N VAL A 36 4.44 2.67 -8.00
CA VAL A 36 4.21 1.26 -7.65
C VAL A 36 4.23 0.37 -8.90
N LYS A 37 3.63 0.81 -10.01
CA LYS A 37 3.70 0.07 -11.30
C LYS A 37 5.13 -0.12 -11.78
N LYS A 38 5.97 0.92 -11.67
CA LYS A 38 7.40 0.84 -11.98
C LYS A 38 8.12 -0.09 -11.01
N ALA A 39 7.77 -0.08 -9.72
CA ALA A 39 8.35 -0.98 -8.72
C ALA A 39 8.02 -2.45 -9.00
N VAL A 40 6.78 -2.77 -9.40
CA VAL A 40 6.41 -4.12 -9.85
C VAL A 40 7.30 -4.59 -11.00
N THR A 41 7.50 -3.72 -12.00
CA THR A 41 8.38 -4.03 -13.15
C THR A 41 9.82 -4.28 -12.70
N ARG A 42 10.35 -3.45 -11.78
CA ARG A 42 11.70 -3.61 -11.24
C ARG A 42 11.85 -4.91 -10.44
N VAL A 43 10.92 -5.22 -9.54
CA VAL A 43 10.96 -6.46 -8.75
C VAL A 43 10.93 -7.69 -9.66
N ILE A 44 10.08 -7.73 -10.68
CA ILE A 44 10.06 -8.85 -11.63
C ILE A 44 11.40 -8.95 -12.36
N SER A 45 11.93 -7.84 -12.87
CA SER A 45 13.20 -7.85 -13.64
C SER A 45 14.43 -8.20 -12.80
N THR A 46 14.43 -7.87 -11.51
CA THR A 46 15.57 -8.11 -10.60
C THR A 46 15.54 -9.47 -9.92
N ASN A 47 14.47 -10.24 -10.13
CA ASN A 47 14.29 -11.60 -9.62
C ASN A 47 13.87 -12.56 -10.74
N PRO A 48 14.64 -12.67 -11.85
CA PRO A 48 14.22 -13.39 -13.06
C PRO A 48 13.99 -14.89 -12.83
N GLU A 49 14.70 -15.49 -11.88
CA GLU A 49 14.59 -16.91 -11.53
C GLU A 49 13.41 -17.20 -10.58
N THR A 50 12.74 -16.17 -10.07
CA THR A 50 11.62 -16.30 -9.15
C THR A 50 10.31 -16.14 -9.91
N ARG A 51 9.46 -17.17 -9.87
CA ARG A 51 8.09 -17.07 -10.42
C ARG A 51 7.31 -15.95 -9.71
N PRO A 52 6.48 -15.16 -10.41
CA PRO A 52 5.81 -14.00 -9.83
C PRO A 52 5.04 -14.27 -8.53
N GLU A 53 4.37 -15.42 -8.42
CA GLU A 53 3.62 -15.83 -7.22
C GLU A 53 4.50 -16.11 -5.99
N ARG A 54 5.83 -16.21 -6.17
CA ARG A 54 6.82 -16.39 -5.09
C ARG A 54 7.55 -15.10 -4.72
N LEU A 55 7.20 -13.97 -5.34
CA LEU A 55 7.72 -12.64 -4.98
C LEU A 55 7.05 -12.15 -3.68
N VAL A 56 7.39 -12.77 -2.56
CA VAL A 56 6.87 -12.46 -1.24
C VAL A 56 7.69 -11.36 -0.56
N SER A 57 7.06 -10.61 0.34
CA SER A 57 7.72 -9.62 1.20
C SER A 57 8.50 -8.53 0.43
N VAL A 58 8.05 -8.15 -0.77
CA VAL A 58 8.75 -7.23 -1.70
C VAL A 58 8.89 -5.79 -1.20
N HIS A 59 8.22 -5.43 -0.10
CA HIS A 59 8.38 -4.14 0.57
C HIS A 59 9.71 -4.03 1.34
N ILE A 60 10.39 -5.15 1.59
CA ILE A 60 11.72 -5.17 2.20
C ILE A 60 12.75 -4.71 1.15
N ASN A 61 13.25 -3.47 1.27
CA ASN A 61 14.19 -2.86 0.31
C ASN A 61 15.64 -3.36 0.46
N ARG A 62 15.80 -4.69 0.43
CA ARG A 62 17.06 -5.43 0.41
C ARG A 62 16.79 -6.83 -0.15
N ARG A 63 17.80 -7.70 -0.15
CA ARG A 63 17.55 -9.13 -0.32
C ARG A 63 16.92 -9.66 0.98
N ASN A 64 15.70 -10.18 0.91
CA ASN A 64 15.02 -10.77 2.06
C ASN A 64 15.46 -12.22 2.30
N ASP A 65 14.92 -12.86 3.34
CA ASP A 65 15.29 -14.21 3.77
C ASP A 65 14.84 -15.28 2.75
N GLU A 66 13.91 -14.90 1.87
CA GLU A 66 13.41 -15.67 0.73
C GLU A 66 14.28 -15.47 -0.54
N GLY A 67 15.36 -14.68 -0.44
CA GLY A 67 16.31 -14.42 -1.51
C GLY A 67 15.84 -13.38 -2.54
N ILE A 68 14.69 -12.75 -2.32
CA ILE A 68 14.04 -11.78 -3.21
C ILE A 68 14.61 -10.39 -2.97
N ARG A 69 14.94 -9.68 -4.06
CA ARG A 69 15.27 -8.25 -4.06
C ARG A 69 13.98 -7.45 -4.10
N GLY A 70 13.63 -6.80 -2.98
CA GLY A 70 12.45 -5.94 -2.90
C GLY A 70 12.69 -4.51 -3.42
N ASP A 71 11.69 -3.65 -3.19
CA ASP A 71 11.68 -2.25 -3.63
C ASP A 71 11.00 -1.37 -2.57
N SER A 72 11.63 -0.24 -2.22
CA SER A 72 11.11 0.67 -1.19
C SER A 72 9.78 1.32 -1.54
N ALA A 73 9.40 1.39 -2.83
CA ALA A 73 8.15 2.03 -3.24
C ALA A 73 6.91 1.40 -2.59
N PHE A 74 6.91 0.08 -2.34
CA PHE A 74 5.80 -0.59 -1.66
C PHE A 74 5.68 -0.15 -0.20
N PHE A 75 6.80 -0.09 0.52
CA PHE A 75 6.83 0.37 1.91
C PHE A 75 6.46 1.85 2.00
N ASN A 76 6.98 2.68 1.09
CA ASN A 76 6.68 4.11 1.05
C ASN A 76 5.19 4.36 0.77
N LEU A 77 4.56 3.59 -0.12
CA LEU A 77 3.12 3.66 -0.35
C LEU A 77 2.35 3.30 0.92
N ALA A 78 2.70 2.19 1.57
CA ALA A 78 2.04 1.75 2.80
C ALA A 78 2.13 2.77 3.94
N ASN A 79 3.14 3.65 3.94
CA ASN A 79 3.32 4.72 4.92
C ASN A 79 2.69 6.06 4.51
N GLN A 80 1.94 6.13 3.40
CA GLN A 80 1.27 7.36 3.03
C GLN A 80 0.21 7.74 4.05
N SER A 81 0.21 9.01 4.47
CA SER A 81 -0.77 9.55 5.43
C SER A 81 -2.20 9.31 4.97
N LEU A 82 -2.48 9.40 3.66
CA LEU A 82 -3.80 9.08 3.10
C LEU A 82 -4.31 7.70 3.55
N ILE A 83 -3.44 6.68 3.49
CA ILE A 83 -3.79 5.31 3.85
C ILE A 83 -3.84 5.17 5.37
N LEU A 84 -2.83 5.69 6.07
CA LEU A 84 -2.73 5.57 7.52
C LEU A 84 -3.88 6.28 8.24
N ASP A 85 -4.24 7.49 7.82
CA ASP A 85 -5.36 8.26 8.38
C ASP A 85 -6.68 7.47 8.25
N CYS A 86 -6.93 6.84 7.09
CA CYS A 86 -8.12 6.01 6.88
C CYS A 86 -8.13 4.76 7.76
N VAL A 87 -6.97 4.09 7.92
CA VAL A 87 -6.86 2.87 8.74
C VAL A 87 -6.99 3.18 10.23
N GLU A 88 -6.42 4.29 10.71
CA GLU A 88 -6.51 4.74 12.12
C GLU A 88 -7.98 4.95 12.55
N GLN A 89 -8.84 5.43 11.65
CA GLN A 89 -10.27 5.60 11.93
C GLN A 89 -11.02 4.27 12.14
N ILE A 90 -10.49 3.16 11.62
CA ILE A 90 -11.09 1.84 11.74
C ILE A 90 -10.52 1.07 12.94
N LEU A 91 -9.20 1.08 13.09
CA LEU A 91 -8.49 0.26 14.09
C LEU A 91 -8.30 0.98 15.43
N GLY A 92 -8.48 2.29 15.46
CA GLY A 92 -8.03 3.13 16.57
C GLY A 92 -6.54 3.45 16.48
N SER A 93 -6.07 4.28 17.41
CA SER A 93 -4.68 4.75 17.54
C SER A 93 -3.80 3.81 18.33
#